data_AF-A0AAN9R711-F1
#
_entry.id   AF-A0AAN9R711-F1
#
_cell.length_a   1.000
_cell.length_b   1.000
_cell.length_c   1.000
_cell.angle_alpha   90.00
_cell.angle_beta   90.00
_cell.angle_gamma   90.00
#
_symmetry.space_group_name_H-M   'P 1'
#
loop_
_entity.id
_entity.type
_entity.pdbx_description
1 polymer ?
#
loop_
_entity_poly.entity_id
_entity_poly.type
_entity_poly.pdbx_seq_one_letter_code
_entity_poly.pdbx_strand_id
1 'polypeptide(L)'
;MNLPPTKPTPPLPDTALNPECGHCASKDSRLFHRLWIRGMNRRVCTSCVLLLHPSSFCPSCFQFFDHPLSNTSSATAHRLLSCTKCSSLTHLDCLPSPPPSSPFLCPPCSQPSFSFFPDSTSPLDKRRALILLCACKVASAAATKSLVLARARVERTVREAALARKRARDALDHCSILDKIKRLGLEGTFEVSNARNLGTHHNNVVCKKEELNSFTGQGKVNVKVPSEVLPLPRPVVKNGNNDCKLLNY
;
A
#
# COMPACT_ATOMS: atom_id res chain seq x y z
N MET A 1 -19.71 33.43 40.06
CA MET A 1 -19.87 31.98 40.30
C MET A 1 -18.89 31.25 39.41
N ASN A 2 -17.79 30.74 39.96
CA ASN A 2 -16.75 30.05 39.20
C ASN A 2 -17.08 28.55 39.14
N LEU A 3 -17.24 28.01 37.94
CA LEU A 3 -17.35 26.56 37.71
C LEU A 3 -15.95 25.94 37.79
N PRO A 4 -15.79 24.76 38.43
CA PRO A 4 -14.50 24.10 38.50
C PRO A 4 -14.12 23.48 37.15
N PRO A 5 -12.81 23.38 36.84
CA PRO A 5 -12.35 22.77 35.60
C PRO A 5 -12.56 21.25 35.64
N THR A 6 -13.32 20.73 34.68
CA THR A 6 -13.45 19.29 34.45
C THR A 6 -12.15 18.73 33.89
N LYS A 7 -11.49 17.91 34.69
CA LYS A 7 -10.32 17.12 34.30
C LYS A 7 -10.71 16.15 33.17
N PRO A 8 -9.99 16.08 32.04
CA PRO A 8 -10.25 15.09 31.01
C PRO A 8 -10.01 13.68 31.57
N THR A 9 -11.05 12.88 31.61
CA THR A 9 -10.95 11.44 31.87
C THR A 9 -10.10 10.81 30.75
N PRO A 10 -9.01 10.08 31.06
CA PRO A 10 -8.29 9.35 30.04
C PRO A 10 -9.22 8.29 29.43
N PRO A 11 -9.18 8.05 28.10
CA PRO A 11 -9.96 6.97 27.52
C PRO A 11 -9.56 5.66 28.20
N LEU A 12 -10.56 4.92 28.71
CA LEU A 12 -10.35 3.57 29.21
C LEU A 12 -9.61 2.76 28.14
N PRO A 13 -8.64 1.90 28.51
CA PRO A 13 -8.15 0.89 27.60
C PRO A 13 -9.34 -0.01 27.28
N ASP A 14 -9.84 0.07 26.05
CA ASP A 14 -10.83 -0.85 25.52
C ASP A 14 -10.41 -2.26 25.92
N THR A 15 -11.23 -2.86 26.78
CA THR A 15 -11.24 -4.28 27.08
C THR A 15 -10.90 -5.03 25.82
N ALA A 16 -9.84 -5.84 25.86
CA ALA A 16 -9.35 -6.62 24.74
C ALA A 16 -10.44 -7.54 24.19
N LEU A 17 -11.29 -7.01 23.31
CA LEU A 17 -12.19 -7.77 22.48
C LEU A 17 -11.27 -8.52 21.52
N ASN A 18 -11.23 -9.84 21.67
CA ASN A 18 -10.49 -10.74 20.79
C ASN A 18 -10.60 -10.24 19.35
N PRO A 19 -9.50 -9.71 18.76
CA PRO A 19 -9.61 -9.06 17.47
C PRO A 19 -10.10 -10.09 16.45
N GLU A 20 -11.18 -9.79 15.74
CA GLU A 20 -11.75 -10.68 14.74
C GLU A 20 -11.12 -10.40 13.37
N CYS A 21 -11.05 -11.43 12.52
CA CYS A 21 -10.66 -11.24 11.13
C CYS A 21 -11.69 -10.38 10.39
N GLY A 22 -11.29 -9.22 9.89
CA GLY A 22 -12.15 -8.32 9.10
C GLY A 22 -12.54 -8.82 7.70
N HIS A 23 -12.39 -10.12 7.43
CA HIS A 23 -12.78 -10.79 6.18
C HIS A 23 -13.67 -12.00 6.44
N CYS A 24 -13.25 -12.95 7.29
CA CYS A 24 -14.03 -14.15 7.62
C CYS A 24 -14.64 -14.16 9.03
N ALA A 25 -14.52 -13.08 9.81
CA ALA A 25 -14.98 -12.94 11.20
C ALA A 25 -14.42 -13.98 12.19
N SER A 26 -13.36 -14.72 11.82
CA SER A 26 -12.72 -15.65 12.75
C SER A 26 -12.08 -14.92 13.93
N LYS A 27 -12.40 -15.38 15.15
CA LYS A 27 -11.79 -14.96 16.42
C LYS A 27 -10.44 -15.66 16.67
N ASP A 28 -10.24 -16.78 15.98
CA ASP A 28 -9.16 -17.72 16.21
C ASP A 28 -7.95 -17.49 15.29
N SER A 29 -7.30 -16.36 15.45
CA SER A 29 -5.93 -16.27 14.93
C SER A 29 -5.06 -15.45 15.85
N ARG A 30 -4.07 -16.12 16.46
CA ARG A 30 -2.98 -15.47 17.18
C ARG A 30 -2.21 -14.46 16.31
N LEU A 31 -2.42 -14.46 14.98
CA LEU A 31 -1.63 -13.74 13.98
C LEU A 31 -2.52 -13.06 12.94
N PHE A 32 -2.74 -11.76 13.13
CA PHE A 32 -3.41 -10.88 12.18
C PHE A 32 -2.42 -10.08 11.37
N HIS A 33 -2.73 -9.89 10.09
CA HIS A 33 -1.99 -9.07 9.13
C HIS A 33 -2.82 -7.84 8.78
N ARG A 34 -2.16 -6.70 8.53
CA ARG A 34 -2.82 -5.50 8.04
C ARG A 34 -2.77 -5.48 6.52
N LEU A 35 -3.93 -5.51 5.87
CA LEU A 35 -4.07 -5.42 4.42
C LEU A 35 -4.99 -4.27 4.04
N TRP A 36 -4.68 -3.61 2.93
CA TRP A 36 -5.58 -2.68 2.29
C TRP A 36 -6.54 -3.44 1.37
N ILE A 37 -7.80 -3.52 1.77
CA ILE A 37 -8.86 -4.19 1.02
C ILE A 37 -9.91 -3.15 0.66
N ARG A 38 -10.16 -2.96 -0.65
CA ARG A 38 -11.14 -1.98 -1.17
C ARG A 38 -10.96 -0.56 -0.61
N GLY A 39 -9.71 -0.11 -0.50
CA GLY A 39 -9.38 1.24 0.00
C GLY A 39 -9.48 1.41 1.52
N MET A 40 -9.65 0.32 2.28
CA MET A 40 -9.67 0.35 3.74
C MET A 40 -8.59 -0.55 4.31
N ASN A 41 -7.88 -0.09 5.34
CA ASN A 41 -6.95 -0.93 6.08
C ASN A 41 -7.72 -1.85 7.03
N ARG A 42 -7.65 -3.16 6.82
CA ARG A 42 -8.33 -4.19 7.61
C ARG A 42 -7.32 -5.15 8.21
N ARG A 43 -7.60 -5.62 9.43
CA ARG A 43 -6.89 -6.76 10.03
C ARG A 43 -7.50 -8.05 9.51
N VAL A 44 -6.69 -8.94 8.98
CA VAL A 44 -7.15 -10.25 8.48
C VAL A 44 -6.23 -11.36 8.96
N CYS A 45 -6.76 -12.57 9.14
CA CYS A 45 -5.96 -13.72 9.58
C CYS A 45 -5.03 -14.21 8.46
N THR A 46 -4.00 -14.99 8.82
CA THR A 46 -3.05 -15.62 7.89
C THR A 46 -3.73 -16.32 6.71
N SER A 47 -4.78 -17.12 6.96
CA SER A 47 -5.52 -17.82 5.91
C SER A 47 -6.17 -16.84 4.92
N CYS A 48 -6.76 -15.75 5.41
CA CYS A 48 -7.38 -14.74 4.54
C CYS A 48 -6.35 -13.99 3.69
N VAL A 49 -5.15 -13.71 4.21
CA VAL A 49 -4.06 -13.13 3.40
C VAL A 49 -3.77 -14.01 2.19
N LEU A 50 -3.62 -15.32 2.41
CA LEU A 50 -3.28 -16.27 1.37
C LEU A 50 -4.43 -16.47 0.36
N LEU A 51 -5.68 -16.52 0.84
CA LEU A 51 -6.86 -16.67 -0.02
C LEU A 51 -7.17 -15.41 -0.86
N LEU A 52 -6.87 -14.22 -0.35
CA LEU A 52 -7.05 -12.96 -1.09
C LEU A 52 -5.96 -12.73 -2.14
N HIS A 53 -4.83 -13.44 -2.04
CA HIS A 53 -3.67 -13.28 -2.92
C HIS A 53 -3.14 -14.62 -3.47
N PRO A 54 -3.98 -15.43 -4.13
CA PRO A 54 -3.63 -16.79 -4.53
C PRO A 54 -2.53 -16.86 -5.60
N SER A 55 -2.34 -15.78 -6.38
CA SER A 55 -1.32 -15.68 -7.43
C SER A 55 0.05 -15.19 -6.91
N SER A 56 0.20 -14.96 -5.61
CA SER A 56 1.42 -14.41 -5.02
C SER A 56 2.37 -15.46 -4.45
N PHE A 57 1.99 -16.73 -4.43
CA PHE A 57 2.80 -17.82 -3.88
C PHE A 57 2.39 -19.19 -4.41
N CYS A 58 3.27 -20.18 -4.28
CA CYS A 58 2.93 -21.58 -4.57
C CYS A 58 2.23 -22.23 -3.36
N PRO A 59 0.99 -22.76 -3.48
CA PRO A 59 0.25 -23.32 -2.34
C PRO A 59 0.80 -24.65 -1.81
N SER A 60 1.67 -25.33 -2.56
CA SER A 60 2.31 -26.58 -2.13
C SER A 60 3.53 -26.33 -1.22
N CYS A 61 4.44 -25.44 -1.62
CA CYS A 61 5.70 -25.17 -0.91
C CYS A 61 5.73 -23.83 -0.15
N PHE A 62 4.72 -22.98 -0.32
CA PHE A 62 4.61 -21.65 0.29
C PHE A 62 5.74 -20.68 -0.08
N GLN A 63 6.42 -20.91 -1.20
CA GLN A 63 7.36 -19.94 -1.75
C GLN A 63 6.60 -18.75 -2.35
N PHE A 64 6.94 -17.56 -1.89
CA PHE A 64 6.41 -16.29 -2.38
C PHE A 64 7.02 -15.91 -3.74
N PHE A 65 6.21 -15.35 -4.62
CA PHE A 65 6.64 -14.81 -5.92
C PHE A 65 6.90 -13.31 -5.77
N ASP A 66 8.18 -12.91 -5.71
CA ASP A 66 8.55 -11.49 -5.64
C ASP A 66 8.08 -10.73 -6.89
N HIS A 67 8.22 -11.33 -8.07
CA HIS A 67 7.65 -10.87 -9.32
C HIS A 67 7.20 -12.09 -10.14
N PRO A 68 5.90 -12.40 -10.21
CA PRO A 68 5.40 -13.58 -10.94
C PRO A 68 5.67 -13.54 -12.45
N LEU A 69 6.17 -12.41 -12.99
CA LEU A 69 6.44 -12.17 -14.41
C LEU A 69 7.85 -11.62 -14.70
N SER A 70 8.71 -11.44 -13.70
CA SER A 70 10.08 -10.96 -13.99
C SER A 70 10.92 -12.12 -14.49
N ASN A 71 11.08 -12.18 -15.82
CA ASN A 71 12.02 -13.05 -16.53
C ASN A 71 13.51 -12.67 -16.29
N THR A 72 13.82 -12.04 -15.16
CA THR A 72 15.13 -11.52 -14.77
C THR A 72 15.23 -11.69 -13.25
N SER A 73 16.05 -12.55 -12.64
CA SER A 73 17.24 -13.23 -13.11
C SER A 73 17.52 -14.42 -12.16
N SER A 74 18.06 -15.48 -12.76
CA SER A 74 18.92 -16.51 -12.15
C SER A 74 18.25 -17.66 -11.35
N ALA A 75 18.25 -18.84 -12.01
CA ALA A 75 18.13 -20.22 -11.52
C ALA A 75 16.76 -20.94 -11.55
N THR A 76 15.62 -20.27 -11.64
CA THR A 76 14.34 -20.93 -11.90
C THR A 76 13.38 -19.98 -12.62
N ALA A 77 13.37 -20.04 -13.96
CA ALA A 77 12.15 -19.71 -14.69
C ALA A 77 11.10 -20.73 -14.26
N HIS A 78 10.41 -20.44 -13.14
CA HIS A 78 9.44 -21.32 -12.53
C HIS A 78 8.38 -21.63 -13.58
N ARG A 79 8.40 -22.85 -14.12
CA ARG A 79 7.26 -23.35 -14.90
C ARG A 79 6.12 -23.46 -13.90
N LEU A 80 5.18 -22.53 -13.99
CA LEU A 80 4.02 -22.46 -13.11
C LEU A 80 2.82 -23.07 -13.85
N LEU A 81 1.99 -23.79 -13.11
CA LEU A 81 0.70 -24.27 -13.55
C LEU A 81 -0.39 -23.48 -12.83
N SER A 82 -1.36 -22.98 -13.58
CA SER A 82 -2.52 -22.27 -13.05
C SER A 82 -3.63 -23.24 -12.64
N CYS A 83 -4.26 -22.97 -11.49
CA CYS A 83 -5.51 -23.62 -11.12
C CYS A 83 -6.62 -23.25 -12.11
N THR A 84 -7.48 -24.20 -12.45
CA THR A 84 -8.62 -23.92 -13.37
C THR A 84 -9.80 -23.23 -12.72
N LYS A 85 -9.88 -23.20 -11.38
CA LYS A 85 -10.97 -22.54 -10.63
C LYS A 85 -10.62 -21.17 -10.07
N CYS A 86 -9.34 -20.83 -9.93
CA CYS A 86 -8.89 -19.57 -9.33
C CYS A 86 -7.53 -19.16 -9.90
N SER A 87 -7.05 -17.97 -9.56
CA SER A 87 -5.75 -17.46 -10.01
C SER A 87 -4.54 -18.02 -9.26
N SER A 88 -4.67 -19.17 -8.58
CA SER A 88 -3.54 -19.80 -7.88
C SER A 88 -2.53 -20.38 -8.86
N LEU A 89 -1.25 -20.19 -8.55
CA LEU A 89 -0.12 -20.65 -9.36
C LEU A 89 0.73 -21.65 -8.55
N THR A 90 1.06 -22.78 -9.14
CA THR A 90 1.85 -23.84 -8.47
C THR A 90 3.07 -24.19 -9.32
N HIS A 91 4.23 -24.42 -8.70
CA HIS A 91 5.40 -24.92 -9.44
C HIS A 91 5.11 -26.29 -10.05
N LEU A 92 5.57 -26.54 -11.27
CA LEU A 92 5.51 -27.90 -11.85
C LEU A 92 6.22 -28.93 -10.96
N ASP A 93 7.35 -28.56 -10.35
CA ASP A 93 8.11 -29.44 -9.44
C ASP A 93 7.37 -29.71 -8.12
N CYS A 94 6.33 -28.92 -7.82
CA CYS A 94 5.47 -29.11 -6.66
C CYS A 94 4.21 -29.92 -6.99
N LEU A 95 4.07 -30.39 -8.23
CA LEU A 95 2.98 -31.28 -8.60
C LEU A 95 3.26 -32.70 -8.10
N PRO A 96 2.21 -33.45 -7.72
CA PRO A 96 2.35 -34.87 -7.47
C PRO A 96 2.83 -35.59 -8.74
N SER A 97 3.69 -36.59 -8.57
CA SER A 97 4.07 -37.53 -9.62
C SER A 97 3.32 -38.85 -9.39
N PRO A 98 2.58 -39.37 -10.38
CA PRO A 98 2.46 -38.89 -11.77
C PRO A 98 1.58 -37.62 -11.88
N PRO A 99 1.79 -36.81 -12.93
CA PRO A 99 1.00 -35.60 -13.14
C PRO A 99 -0.49 -35.93 -13.31
N PRO A 100 -1.39 -35.07 -12.80
CA PRO A 100 -2.81 -35.36 -12.82
C PRO A 100 -3.34 -35.45 -14.25
N SER A 101 -4.15 -36.48 -14.54
CA SER A 101 -4.84 -36.69 -15.82
C SER A 101 -5.97 -35.69 -16.07
N SER A 102 -6.25 -34.82 -15.09
CA SER A 102 -7.33 -33.84 -15.08
C SER A 102 -6.76 -32.41 -14.98
N PRO A 103 -7.53 -31.39 -15.40
CA PRO A 103 -7.12 -30.00 -15.21
C PRO A 103 -6.78 -29.73 -13.73
N PHE A 104 -5.61 -29.14 -13.51
CA PHE A 104 -5.09 -28.95 -12.16
C PHE A 104 -5.97 -28.04 -11.29
N LEU A 105 -6.22 -28.49 -10.06
CA LEU A 105 -6.87 -27.73 -9.00
C LEU A 105 -5.88 -27.53 -7.85
N CYS A 106 -5.68 -26.28 -7.44
CA CYS A 106 -4.88 -25.99 -6.25
C CYS A 106 -5.54 -26.58 -4.99
N PRO A 107 -4.77 -26.83 -3.91
CA PRO A 107 -5.31 -27.42 -2.67
C PRO A 107 -6.56 -26.72 -2.11
N PRO A 108 -6.65 -25.37 -2.09
CA PRO A 108 -7.88 -24.67 -1.68
C PRO A 108 -9.12 -24.94 -2.55
N CYS A 109 -8.95 -25.30 -3.83
CA CYS A 109 -10.04 -25.48 -4.78
C CYS A 109 -10.43 -26.95 -4.95
N SER A 110 -9.53 -27.88 -4.62
CA SER A 110 -9.81 -29.33 -4.63
C SER A 110 -10.51 -29.79 -3.35
N GLN A 111 -10.31 -29.09 -2.23
CA GLN A 111 -10.89 -29.44 -0.93
C GLN A 111 -11.79 -28.31 -0.40
N PRO A 112 -13.10 -28.56 -0.19
CA PRO A 112 -14.04 -27.51 0.25
C PRO A 112 -13.82 -27.05 1.70
N SER A 113 -13.23 -27.89 2.55
CA SER A 113 -12.90 -27.59 3.95
C SER A 113 -11.43 -27.20 4.15
N PHE A 114 -10.73 -26.78 3.09
CA PHE A 114 -9.32 -26.46 3.15
C PHE A 114 -9.05 -25.25 4.07
N SER A 115 -8.08 -25.40 4.98
CA SER A 115 -7.55 -24.31 5.78
C SER A 115 -6.02 -24.34 5.73
N PHE A 116 -5.41 -23.17 5.51
CA PHE A 116 -3.96 -23.00 5.63
C PHE A 116 -3.48 -23.10 7.09
N PHE A 117 -4.37 -22.89 8.05
CA PHE A 117 -4.02 -22.81 9.47
C PHE A 117 -5.18 -23.38 10.32
N PRO A 118 -5.36 -24.71 10.36
CA PRO A 118 -6.52 -25.34 11.00
C PRO A 118 -6.52 -25.23 12.52
N ASP A 119 -5.36 -25.30 13.19
CA ASP A 119 -5.27 -25.25 14.65
C ASP A 119 -4.36 -24.11 15.13
N SER A 120 -4.95 -23.10 15.76
CA SER A 120 -4.23 -21.95 16.34
C SER A 120 -3.47 -22.29 17.63
N THR A 121 -3.83 -23.41 18.27
CA THR A 121 -3.38 -23.79 19.62
C THR A 121 -2.11 -24.64 19.62
N SER A 122 -1.90 -25.45 18.58
CA SER A 122 -0.75 -26.34 18.48
C SER A 122 0.57 -25.59 18.23
N PRO A 123 1.71 -26.17 18.62
CA PRO A 123 3.02 -25.57 18.42
C PRO A 123 3.29 -25.19 16.95
N LEU A 124 4.17 -24.21 16.76
CA LEU A 124 4.58 -23.77 15.42
C LEU A 124 5.57 -24.79 14.83
N ASP A 125 5.10 -25.66 13.95
CA ASP A 125 5.95 -26.55 13.15
C ASP A 125 6.60 -25.83 11.94
N LYS A 126 7.52 -26.53 11.25
CA LYS A 126 8.21 -26.01 10.06
C LYS A 126 7.23 -25.58 8.96
N ARG A 127 6.15 -26.35 8.74
CA ARG A 127 5.16 -26.07 7.68
C ARG A 127 4.37 -24.80 8.01
N ARG A 128 3.89 -24.66 9.24
CA ARG A 128 3.18 -23.48 9.73
C ARG A 128 4.06 -22.24 9.72
N ALA A 129 5.34 -22.37 10.05
CA ALA A 129 6.31 -21.29 9.93
C ALA A 129 6.45 -20.81 8.47
N LEU A 130 6.51 -21.72 7.50
CA LEU A 130 6.53 -21.37 6.07
C LEU A 130 5.24 -20.69 5.61
N ILE A 131 4.08 -21.18 6.05
CA ILE A 131 2.77 -20.58 5.76
C ILE A 131 2.70 -19.15 6.29
N LEU A 132 3.13 -18.96 7.55
CA LEU A 132 3.18 -17.65 8.18
C LEU A 132 4.14 -16.71 7.47
N LEU A 133 5.36 -17.17 7.18
CA LEU A 133 6.37 -16.39 6.46
C LEU A 133 5.85 -15.96 5.09
N CYS A 134 5.18 -16.87 4.37
CA CYS A 134 4.56 -16.57 3.09
C CYS A 134 3.50 -15.47 3.23
N ALA A 135 2.58 -15.59 4.19
CA ALA A 135 1.56 -14.57 4.44
C ALA A 135 2.20 -13.22 4.80
N CYS A 136 3.26 -13.19 5.62
CA CYS A 136 4.00 -11.98 5.94
C CYS A 136 4.62 -11.32 4.69
N LYS A 137 5.21 -12.11 3.79
CA LYS A 137 5.76 -11.61 2.51
C LYS A 137 4.66 -11.03 1.61
N VAL A 138 3.54 -11.73 1.48
CA VAL A 138 2.36 -11.25 0.75
C VAL A 138 1.85 -9.94 1.35
N ALA A 139 1.69 -9.88 2.66
CA ALA A 139 1.21 -8.68 3.36
C ALA A 139 2.18 -7.49 3.20
N SER A 140 3.49 -7.73 3.30
CA SER A 140 4.52 -6.73 3.06
C SER A 140 4.46 -6.17 1.63
N ALA A 141 4.35 -7.06 0.63
CA ALA A 141 4.23 -6.64 -0.77
C ALA A 141 2.93 -5.84 -1.03
N ALA A 142 1.81 -6.27 -0.45
CA ALA A 142 0.54 -5.54 -0.52
C ALA A 142 0.61 -4.16 0.16
N ALA A 143 1.25 -4.08 1.32
CA ALA A 143 1.47 -2.82 2.04
C ALA A 143 2.36 -1.87 1.25
N THR A 144 3.43 -2.38 0.62
CA THR A 144 4.32 -1.59 -0.23
C THR A 144 3.58 -0.99 -1.43
N LYS A 145 2.78 -1.79 -2.13
CA LYS A 145 1.93 -1.31 -3.25
C LYS A 145 0.96 -0.22 -2.78
N SER A 146 0.33 -0.43 -1.63
CA SER A 146 -0.62 0.53 -1.04
C SER A 146 0.06 1.84 -0.64
N LEU A 147 1.27 1.77 -0.09
CA LEU A 147 2.06 2.94 0.28
C LEU A 147 2.45 3.77 -0.94
N VAL A 148 2.85 3.13 -2.04
CA VAL A 148 3.18 3.83 -3.30
C VAL A 148 1.95 4.58 -3.83
N LEU A 149 0.78 3.94 -3.86
CA LEU A 149 -0.47 4.60 -4.29
C LEU A 149 -0.87 5.75 -3.36
N ALA A 150 -0.72 5.58 -2.05
CA ALA A 150 -1.01 6.61 -1.07
C ALA A 150 -0.10 7.83 -1.25
N ARG A 151 1.21 7.62 -1.46
CA ARG A 151 2.18 8.69 -1.74
C ARG A 151 1.82 9.44 -3.02
N ALA A 152 1.55 8.72 -4.11
CA ALA A 152 1.14 9.33 -5.38
C ALA A 152 -0.14 10.18 -5.23
N ARG A 153 -1.12 9.72 -4.44
CA ARG A 153 -2.34 10.48 -4.15
C ARG A 153 -2.03 11.76 -3.37
N VAL A 154 -1.24 11.68 -2.31
CA VAL A 154 -0.86 12.84 -1.49
C VAL A 154 -0.05 13.86 -2.30
N GLU A 155 0.89 13.41 -3.12
CA GLU A 155 1.66 14.31 -3.98
C GLU A 155 0.76 15.07 -4.97
N ARG A 156 -0.24 14.39 -5.55
CA ARG A 156 -1.22 15.04 -6.42
C ARG A 156 -2.02 16.10 -5.67
N THR A 157 -2.58 15.76 -4.51
CA THR A 157 -3.40 16.71 -3.74
C THR A 157 -2.60 17.91 -3.24
N VAL A 158 -1.32 17.74 -2.88
CA VAL A 158 -0.43 18.84 -2.51
C VAL A 158 -0.20 19.79 -3.70
N ARG A 159 0.03 19.27 -4.91
CA ARG A 159 0.20 20.08 -6.12
C ARG A 159 -1.07 20.85 -6.47
N GLU A 160 -2.22 20.18 -6.44
CA GLU A 160 -3.53 20.80 -6.69
C GLU A 160 -3.83 21.92 -5.68
N ALA A 161 -3.59 21.66 -4.39
CA ALA A 161 -3.78 22.66 -3.34
C ALA A 161 -2.82 23.86 -3.49
N ALA A 162 -1.57 23.62 -3.92
CA ALA A 162 -0.61 24.69 -4.17
C ALA A 162 -1.06 25.59 -5.33
N LEU A 163 -1.54 25.00 -6.43
CA LEU A 163 -2.08 25.73 -7.57
C LEU A 163 -3.35 26.51 -7.21
N ALA A 164 -4.26 25.91 -6.44
CA ALA A 164 -5.46 26.59 -5.95
C ALA A 164 -5.10 27.80 -5.07
N ARG A 165 -4.14 27.65 -4.15
CA ARG A 165 -3.64 28.76 -3.32
C ARG A 165 -3.00 29.86 -4.14
N LYS A 166 -2.25 29.52 -5.20
CA LYS A 166 -1.66 30.51 -6.11
C LYS A 166 -2.75 31.31 -6.80
N ARG A 167 -3.72 30.65 -7.43
CA ARG A 167 -4.84 31.32 -8.11
C ARG A 167 -5.65 32.22 -7.16
N ALA A 168 -5.87 31.79 -5.92
CA ALA A 168 -6.57 32.59 -4.93
C ALA A 168 -5.79 33.86 -4.56
N ARG A 169 -4.45 33.77 -4.41
CA ARG A 169 -3.60 34.95 -4.19
C ARG A 169 -3.61 35.89 -5.39
N ASP A 170 -3.42 35.35 -6.60
CA ASP A 170 -3.42 36.15 -7.83
C ASP A 170 -4.76 36.91 -8.00
N ALA A 171 -5.89 36.30 -7.61
CA ALA A 171 -7.20 36.95 -7.61
C ALA A 171 -7.33 38.05 -6.54
N LEU A 172 -6.82 37.83 -5.33
CA LEU A 172 -6.82 38.86 -4.28
C LEU A 172 -5.94 40.05 -4.65
N ASP A 173 -4.78 39.80 -5.24
CA ASP A 173 -3.88 40.85 -5.74
C ASP A 173 -4.59 41.67 -6.84
N HIS A 174 -5.32 41.01 -7.74
CA HIS A 174 -6.13 41.69 -8.76
C HIS A 174 -7.23 42.57 -8.14
N CYS A 175 -7.98 42.05 -7.15
CA CYS A 175 -8.98 42.85 -6.44
C CYS A 175 -8.37 44.06 -5.71
N SER A 176 -7.18 43.91 -5.12
CA SER A 176 -6.46 45.02 -4.47
C SER A 176 -6.07 46.12 -5.47
N ILE A 177 -5.64 45.74 -6.67
CA ILE A 177 -5.34 46.69 -7.74
C ILE A 177 -6.61 47.45 -8.16
N LEU A 178 -7.71 46.74 -8.38
CA LEU A 178 -8.99 47.36 -8.74
C LEU A 178 -9.50 48.32 -7.65
N ASP A 179 -9.40 47.97 -6.38
CA ASP A 179 -9.80 48.85 -5.27
C ASP A 179 -8.96 50.14 -5.25
N LYS A 180 -7.65 50.05 -5.52
CA LYS A 180 -6.79 51.24 -5.65
C LYS A 180 -7.20 52.13 -6.83
N ILE A 181 -7.47 51.53 -8.00
CA ILE A 181 -7.93 52.29 -9.18
C ILE A 181 -9.24 53.02 -8.87
N LYS A 182 -10.19 52.31 -8.24
CA LYS A 182 -11.49 52.85 -7.82
C LYS A 182 -11.32 54.06 -6.89
N ARG A 183 -10.50 53.93 -5.85
CA ARG A 183 -10.26 55.00 -4.86
C ARG A 183 -9.59 56.24 -5.46
N LEU A 184 -8.76 56.07 -6.49
CA LEU A 184 -8.09 57.18 -7.15
C LEU A 184 -8.97 57.88 -8.20
N GLY A 185 -10.19 57.39 -8.46
CA GLY A 185 -11.08 57.96 -9.48
C GLY A 185 -10.58 57.74 -10.91
N LEU A 186 -9.69 56.76 -11.14
CA LEU A 186 -9.19 56.37 -12.47
C LEU A 186 -10.14 55.39 -13.20
N GLU A 187 -11.42 55.38 -12.84
CA GLU A 187 -12.44 54.54 -13.47
C GLU A 187 -12.59 54.93 -14.95
N GLY A 188 -11.90 54.20 -15.86
CA GLY A 188 -11.95 54.43 -17.31
C GLY A 188 -10.59 54.59 -18.03
N THR A 189 -9.45 54.55 -17.33
CA THR A 189 -8.11 54.71 -17.97
C THR A 189 -7.26 53.44 -18.04
N PHE A 190 -7.75 52.29 -17.54
CA PHE A 190 -6.95 51.06 -17.48
C PHE A 190 -7.66 49.88 -18.14
N GLU A 191 -7.43 49.71 -19.44
CA GLU A 191 -7.62 48.42 -20.11
C GLU A 191 -6.61 47.44 -19.51
N VAL A 192 -7.06 46.54 -18.62
CA VAL A 192 -6.22 45.46 -18.10
C VAL A 192 -5.97 44.46 -19.24
N SER A 193 -4.99 44.78 -20.08
CA SER A 193 -4.41 43.84 -21.05
C SER A 193 -3.61 42.79 -20.29
N ASN A 194 -4.27 41.72 -19.84
CA ASN A 194 -3.62 40.48 -19.46
C ASN A 194 -4.31 39.27 -20.11
N ALA A 195 -4.43 39.33 -21.43
CA ALA A 195 -4.47 38.13 -22.24
C ALA A 195 -3.07 37.49 -22.26
N ARG A 196 -2.79 36.60 -21.31
CA ARG A 196 -1.72 35.60 -21.45
C ARG A 196 -2.29 34.21 -21.27
N ASN A 197 -2.67 33.64 -22.41
CA ASN A 197 -2.69 32.22 -22.76
C ASN A 197 -3.17 31.26 -21.67
N LEU A 198 -4.50 31.12 -21.54
CA LEU A 198 -5.08 29.84 -21.16
C LEU A 198 -4.93 28.89 -22.36
N GLY A 199 -3.88 28.07 -22.33
CA GLY A 199 -3.78 26.88 -23.17
C GLY A 199 -4.86 25.89 -22.76
N THR A 200 -6.07 26.09 -23.28
CA THR A 200 -7.16 25.11 -23.22
C THR A 200 -6.85 24.04 -24.27
N HIS A 201 -6.07 23.02 -23.91
CA HIS A 201 -6.03 21.80 -24.72
C HIS A 201 -7.31 20.99 -24.46
N HIS A 202 -8.39 21.37 -25.14
CA HIS A 202 -9.41 20.40 -25.54
C HIS A 202 -8.86 19.62 -26.72
N ASN A 203 -8.36 18.40 -26.47
CA ASN A 203 -8.24 17.40 -27.52
C ASN A 203 -9.35 16.39 -27.31
N ASN A 204 -10.40 16.49 -28.14
CA ASN A 204 -11.20 15.33 -28.50
C ASN A 204 -10.28 14.38 -29.25
N VAL A 205 -9.81 13.32 -28.57
CA VAL A 205 -9.27 12.14 -29.25
C VAL A 205 -10.03 10.93 -28.70
N VAL A 206 -10.92 10.45 -29.56
CA VAL A 206 -11.49 9.11 -29.57
C VAL A 206 -10.41 8.07 -29.24
N CYS A 207 -10.74 7.13 -28.37
CA CYS A 207 -9.96 5.92 -28.14
C CYS A 207 -9.51 5.27 -29.46
N LYS A 208 -8.21 5.23 -29.70
CA LYS A 208 -7.59 4.14 -30.46
C LYS A 208 -6.31 3.68 -29.78
N LYS A 209 -6.18 2.37 -29.83
CA LYS A 209 -5.29 1.47 -29.10
C LYS A 209 -3.82 1.60 -29.55
N GLU A 210 -2.94 1.09 -28.68
CA GLU A 210 -1.60 0.56 -28.94
C GLU A 210 -0.35 1.48 -28.87
N GLU A 211 0.58 0.95 -28.03
CA GLU A 211 2.04 0.92 -28.13
C GLU A 211 2.93 2.10 -27.65
N LEU A 212 3.57 1.81 -26.50
CA LEU A 212 5.01 1.85 -26.20
C LEU A 212 5.86 3.10 -26.45
N ASN A 213 6.74 3.24 -25.44
CA ASN A 213 8.07 3.84 -25.43
C ASN A 213 8.21 5.35 -25.19
N SER A 214 8.80 5.61 -24.01
CA SER A 214 10.02 6.39 -23.80
C SER A 214 10.05 7.81 -24.36
N PHE A 215 10.22 8.81 -23.48
CA PHE A 215 11.42 9.64 -23.56
C PHE A 215 11.62 10.44 -22.26
N THR A 216 12.82 10.27 -21.74
CA THR A 216 13.56 11.05 -20.76
C THR A 216 13.53 12.56 -21.02
N GLY A 217 13.46 13.35 -19.95
CA GLY A 217 13.67 14.79 -20.00
C GLY A 217 13.92 15.36 -18.61
N GLN A 218 15.19 15.42 -18.22
CA GLN A 218 15.64 16.07 -17.00
C GLN A 218 15.39 17.58 -17.09
N GLY A 219 14.70 18.15 -16.10
CA GLY A 219 14.61 19.58 -15.87
C GLY A 219 14.92 19.88 -14.41
N LYS A 220 16.19 20.11 -14.11
CA LYS A 220 16.65 20.63 -12.82
C LYS A 220 16.08 22.03 -12.62
N VAL A 221 15.17 22.19 -11.65
CA VAL A 221 14.84 23.52 -11.10
C VAL A 221 15.30 23.53 -9.64
N ASN A 222 16.33 24.32 -9.40
CA ASN A 222 16.98 24.51 -8.11
C ASN A 222 16.10 25.46 -7.27
N VAL A 223 15.31 24.92 -6.35
CA VAL A 223 14.56 25.71 -5.36
C VAL A 223 15.30 25.63 -4.03
N LYS A 224 15.90 26.74 -3.64
CA LYS A 224 16.56 26.93 -2.35
C LYS A 224 15.47 27.09 -1.28
N VAL A 225 15.27 26.07 -0.46
CA VAL A 225 14.35 26.08 0.69
C VAL A 225 15.14 26.42 1.96
N PRO A 226 14.68 27.35 2.82
CA PRO A 226 15.26 27.55 4.14
C PRO A 226 15.05 26.29 5.00
N SER A 227 16.15 25.74 5.49
CA SER A 227 16.22 24.50 6.24
C SER A 227 16.10 24.77 7.74
N GLU A 228 14.92 24.61 8.31
CA GLU A 228 14.76 24.28 9.73
C GLU A 228 13.68 23.20 9.89
N VAL A 229 14.13 21.95 9.85
CA VAL A 229 13.36 20.79 10.32
C VAL A 229 14.15 20.20 11.47
N LEU A 230 13.61 20.31 12.68
CA LEU A 230 14.13 19.58 13.85
C LEU A 230 14.13 18.07 13.56
N PRO A 231 15.24 17.35 13.81
CA PRO A 231 15.26 15.89 13.68
C PRO A 231 14.38 15.23 14.74
N LEU A 232 13.52 14.31 14.29
CA LEU A 232 12.89 13.31 15.15
C LEU A 232 13.98 12.40 15.79
N PRO A 233 13.86 12.01 17.07
CA PRO A 233 14.84 11.15 17.72
C PRO A 233 14.91 9.77 17.05
N ARG A 234 16.12 9.33 16.69
CA ARG A 234 16.38 7.94 16.29
C ARG A 234 16.34 7.04 17.54
N PRO A 235 15.81 5.80 17.44
CA PRO A 235 15.98 4.81 18.50
C PRO A 235 17.47 4.46 18.61
N VAL A 236 18.02 4.58 19.82
CA VAL A 236 19.35 4.08 20.16
C VAL A 236 19.29 2.55 20.14
N VAL A 237 19.95 1.93 19.16
CA VAL A 237 20.28 0.51 19.20
C VAL A 237 21.42 0.36 20.21
N LYS A 238 21.09 -0.08 21.43
CA LYS A 238 22.11 -0.60 22.35
C LYS A 238 22.48 -2.00 21.86
N ASN A 239 23.66 -2.11 21.24
CA ASN A 239 24.37 -3.39 21.14
C ASN A 239 24.71 -3.84 22.56
N GLY A 240 23.95 -4.78 23.08
CA GLY A 240 24.32 -5.58 24.23
C GLY A 240 24.84 -6.92 23.73
N ASN A 241 26.16 -7.06 23.60
CA ASN A 241 26.82 -8.35 23.65
C ASN A 241 26.49 -8.97 25.01
N ASN A 242 25.82 -10.12 25.02
CA ASN A 242 25.83 -11.02 26.16
C ASN A 242 26.08 -12.43 25.63
N ASP A 243 27.33 -12.85 25.74
CA ASP A 243 27.73 -14.25 25.75
C ASP A 243 26.97 -14.97 26.87
N CYS A 244 26.07 -15.88 26.51
CA CYS A 244 25.55 -16.87 27.45
C CYS A 244 26.03 -18.25 27.03
N LYS A 245 26.99 -18.72 27.83
CA LYS A 245 27.62 -20.02 27.81
C LYS A 245 26.61 -21.17 27.82
N LEU A 246 26.98 -22.20 27.08
CA LEU A 246 26.62 -23.60 27.27
C LEU A 246 26.53 -23.96 28.76
N LEU A 247 25.41 -24.56 29.15
CA LEU A 247 25.37 -25.54 30.23
C LEU A 247 24.58 -26.76 29.75
N ASN A 248 25.33 -27.84 29.55
CA ASN A 248 24.83 -29.21 29.55
C ASN A 248 24.19 -29.50 30.90
N TYR A 249 23.02 -30.13 30.92
CA TYR A 249 22.68 -31.34 31.68
C TYR A 249 21.36 -31.89 31.15
#